data_AF-A0A950DGS9-F1
#
_entry.id   AF-A0A950DGS9-F1
#
_cell.length_a   1.000
_cell.length_b   1.000
_cell.length_c   1.000
_cell.angle_alpha   90.00
_cell.angle_beta   90.00
_cell.angle_gamma   90.00
#
_symmetry.space_group_name_H-M   'P 1'
#
loop_
_entity.id
_entity.type
_entity.pdbx_description
1 polymer ?
#
loop_
_entity_poly.entity_id
_entity_poly.type
_entity_poly.pdbx_seq_one_letter_code
_entity_poly.pdbx_strand_id
1 'polypeptide(L)'
;MGCQRETPHRKKEADAPRFREGRLYVNHYSFHILDTDWGHLTIKISGHPPFPAQVILNGHEYVACQARKAGILFTKHGNCFTTISDAAGLAKIAETLSEQRAIGRLSQVCERWIYTCVCFALDFDEQKRSGFRYQYSNYQIEYSRNLVFAVGGHMDQMFQALIDRSRAPLDLKTIKTILGYRHRPKCRRGPLAHGLDPWGTKRSAEWEVAVERPTYDLTIFKLHCGKLTLKIYTKGERVLRIEAVAHNTRELNCGRSLDKFPDVVSRLKAILERFADALSCIDQCFIADEMLEHLPAASQVGKTIVGGIDLNKARMRQVVEALIALSPSPNGFTASDVAARVRALSKQNPSQYGPRHAAYDLKKLRGKHIVRRIGHTRRYEPLPTGLRAMTALAVLRNKAIKPLLAAAQPLRPTRGAHNPKPIDAHYHTIQVAMQGVFHDTQMPRRIPPLSGARVCQSARRMEPDGAVLQFQPGATHYRLRGMAGGARPAR
;
A
#
# COMPACT_ATOMS: atom_id res chain seq x y z
N MET A 1 10.35 20.24 27.56
CA MET A 1 9.29 20.60 26.59
C MET A 1 9.81 21.75 25.75
N GLY A 2 9.89 21.60 24.43
CA GLY A 2 10.26 22.70 23.52
C GLY A 2 9.06 23.04 22.64
N CYS A 3 8.60 24.28 22.69
CA CYS A 3 7.52 24.80 21.84
C CYS A 3 8.16 25.78 20.86
N GLN A 4 8.22 25.42 19.57
CA GLN A 4 8.69 26.33 18.53
C GLN A 4 7.49 27.08 17.94
N ARG A 5 7.58 28.42 17.94
CA ARG A 5 6.64 29.36 17.32
C ARG A 5 7.28 29.90 16.04
N GLU A 6 6.52 30.00 14.95
CA GLU A 6 6.92 30.78 13.76
C GLU A 6 5.92 31.92 13.53
N THR A 7 6.42 33.12 13.25
CA THR A 7 5.62 34.33 12.92
C THR A 7 6.35 35.18 11.89
N PRO A 8 5.68 35.73 10.86
CA PRO A 8 6.19 36.86 10.08
C PRO A 8 5.30 38.13 10.17
N HIS A 9 5.97 39.30 10.15
CA HIS A 9 5.42 40.66 10.13
C HIS A 9 5.14 41.18 8.70
N ARG A 10 4.02 41.93 8.48
CA ARG A 10 3.96 43.38 8.09
C ARG A 10 2.51 43.87 7.84
N LYS A 11 2.34 45.20 7.84
CA LYS A 11 1.14 46.04 8.11
C LYS A 11 0.13 46.25 6.95
N LYS A 12 -1.10 46.53 7.41
CA LYS A 12 -2.36 47.15 6.89
C LYS A 12 -2.36 47.93 5.56
N GLU A 13 -3.47 47.77 4.82
CA GLU A 13 -4.35 48.87 4.39
C GLU A 13 -5.81 48.37 4.21
N ALA A 14 -6.79 49.24 4.42
CA ALA A 14 -8.19 48.93 4.71
C ALA A 14 -9.13 49.13 3.51
N ASP A 15 -10.12 48.24 3.35
CA ASP A 15 -11.33 48.47 2.55
C ASP A 15 -12.51 47.61 3.07
N ALA A 16 -13.74 48.15 2.92
CA ALA A 16 -15.01 47.80 3.57
C ALA A 16 -15.43 46.28 3.58
N PRO A 17 -16.24 45.83 4.56
CA PRO A 17 -16.43 44.41 4.84
C PRO A 17 -17.41 43.77 3.86
N ARG A 18 -16.88 43.21 2.77
CA ARG A 18 -17.51 42.05 2.13
C ARG A 18 -17.29 40.85 3.06
N PHE A 19 -18.36 40.23 3.56
CA PHE A 19 -18.27 38.91 4.21
C PHE A 19 -17.84 37.86 3.17
N ARG A 20 -16.53 37.83 2.89
CA ARG A 20 -15.86 36.64 2.38
C ARG A 20 -15.77 35.69 3.57
N GLU A 21 -16.19 34.44 3.43
CA GLU A 21 -15.84 33.36 4.36
C GLU A 21 -14.31 33.24 4.40
N GLY A 22 -13.68 34.06 5.23
CA GLY A 22 -12.27 33.97 5.53
C GLY A 22 -12.06 32.66 6.26
N ARG A 23 -11.23 31.77 5.71
CA ARG A 23 -10.72 30.64 6.46
C ARG A 23 -9.99 31.21 7.68
N LEU A 24 -10.64 31.22 8.83
CA LEU A 24 -10.02 31.56 10.11
C LEU A 24 -8.89 30.56 10.32
N TYR A 25 -7.66 31.06 10.44
CA TYR A 25 -6.51 30.22 10.74
C TYR A 25 -6.62 29.74 12.19
N VAL A 26 -6.96 28.46 12.36
CA VAL A 26 -7.07 27.82 13.67
C VAL A 26 -5.70 27.31 14.10
N ASN A 27 -5.19 27.83 15.22
CA ASN A 27 -3.94 27.35 15.80
C ASN A 27 -4.06 25.87 16.20
N HIS A 28 -3.05 25.08 15.84
CA HIS A 28 -2.93 23.68 16.26
C HIS A 28 -1.63 23.49 17.04
N TYR A 29 -1.73 22.95 18.25
CA TYR A 29 -0.59 22.64 19.11
C TYR A 29 -0.18 21.18 18.89
N SER A 30 1.11 20.93 18.65
CA SER A 30 1.65 19.57 18.50
C SER A 30 2.57 19.25 19.67
N PHE A 31 2.18 18.27 20.48
CA PHE A 31 2.95 17.78 21.61
C PHE A 31 3.67 16.50 21.21
N HIS A 32 4.99 16.48 21.37
CA HIS A 32 5.82 15.29 21.17
C HIS A 32 6.21 14.71 22.52
N ILE A 33 5.84 13.46 22.75
CA ILE A 33 5.93 12.80 24.06
C ILE A 33 6.72 11.51 23.89
N LEU A 34 7.64 11.23 24.81
CA LEU A 34 8.34 9.95 24.92
C LEU A 34 7.72 9.16 26.08
N ASP A 35 6.83 8.23 25.75
CA ASP A 35 6.20 7.32 26.70
C ASP A 35 7.07 6.08 26.92
N THR A 36 7.09 5.56 28.15
CA THR A 36 7.94 4.43 28.54
C THR A 36 7.49 3.09 27.97
N ASP A 37 6.23 2.96 27.55
CA ASP A 37 5.66 1.76 26.94
C ASP A 37 5.50 1.88 25.42
N TRP A 38 5.16 3.08 24.94
CA TRP A 38 4.83 3.33 23.53
C TRP A 38 5.94 4.04 22.75
N GLY A 39 6.97 4.55 23.43
CA GLY A 39 8.02 5.35 22.81
C GLY A 39 7.47 6.71 22.36
N HIS A 40 7.93 7.18 21.19
CA HIS A 40 7.49 8.48 20.68
C HIS A 40 6.04 8.46 20.21
N LEU A 41 5.23 9.37 20.77
CA LEU A 41 3.88 9.65 20.34
C LEU A 41 3.68 11.16 20.12
N THR A 42 2.71 11.50 19.28
CA THR A 42 2.37 12.90 18.99
C THR A 42 0.90 13.15 19.24
N ILE A 43 0.58 14.21 19.98
CA ILE A 43 -0.78 14.68 20.19
C ILE A 43 -0.92 16.05 19.54
N LYS A 44 -1.81 16.17 18.55
CA LYS A 44 -2.16 17.45 17.92
C LYS A 44 -3.51 17.92 18.44
N ILE A 45 -3.62 19.14 18.96
CA ILE A 45 -4.86 19.68 19.52
C ILE A 45 -5.16 21.04 18.91
N SER A 46 -6.41 21.25 18.50
CA SER A 46 -6.92 22.56 18.11
C SER A 46 -6.99 23.49 19.30
N GLY A 47 -6.51 24.73 19.14
CA GLY A 47 -6.59 25.78 20.14
C GLY A 47 -8.02 26.28 20.41
N HIS A 48 -8.96 25.97 19.51
CA HIS A 48 -10.34 26.41 19.61
C HIS A 48 -11.27 25.29 20.11
N PRO A 49 -12.25 25.62 20.99
CA PRO A 49 -13.33 24.70 21.33
C PRO A 49 -14.01 24.18 20.06
N PRO A 50 -14.38 22.89 20.01
CA PRO A 50 -14.42 21.94 21.12
C PRO A 50 -13.11 21.13 21.28
N PHE A 51 -11.96 21.72 20.95
CA PHE A 51 -10.61 21.14 21.10
C PHE A 51 -10.45 19.77 20.43
N PRO A 52 -10.84 19.61 19.15
CA PRO A 52 -10.57 18.37 18.43
C PRO A 52 -9.08 18.08 18.46
N ALA A 53 -8.75 16.82 18.65
CA ALA A 53 -7.38 16.37 18.72
C ALA A 53 -7.12 15.16 17.81
N GLN A 54 -5.85 14.86 17.62
CA GLN A 54 -5.36 13.69 16.90
C GLN A 54 -4.20 13.10 17.69
N VAL A 55 -4.31 11.85 18.12
CA VAL A 55 -3.21 11.11 18.75
C VAL A 55 -2.63 10.17 17.71
N ILE A 56 -1.32 10.27 17.52
CA ILE A 56 -0.54 9.48 16.56
C ILE A 56 0.38 8.57 17.37
N LEU A 57 0.18 7.27 17.24
CA LEU A 57 0.95 6.22 17.91
C LEU A 57 1.74 5.40 16.88
N ASN A 58 2.97 5.03 17.22
CA ASN A 58 3.80 4.16 16.37
C ASN A 58 3.90 2.74 16.97
N GLY A 59 3.25 1.77 16.32
CA GLY A 59 3.27 0.37 16.74
C GLY A 59 4.69 -0.23 16.82
N HIS A 60 5.63 0.20 15.97
CA HIS A 60 7.00 -0.33 16.01
C HIS A 60 7.80 0.20 17.19
N GLU A 61 7.51 1.43 17.64
CA GLU A 61 8.13 1.96 18.85
C GLU A 61 7.61 1.21 20.07
N TYR A 62 6.30 0.93 20.12
CA TYR A 62 5.73 0.04 21.13
C TYR A 62 6.41 -1.34 21.12
N VAL A 63 6.49 -2.01 19.97
CA VAL A 63 7.14 -3.32 19.84
C VAL A 63 8.61 -3.25 20.26
N ALA A 64 9.34 -2.20 19.86
CA ALA A 64 10.73 -1.99 20.26
C ALA A 64 10.88 -1.79 21.78
N CYS A 65 10.02 -0.99 22.40
CA CYS A 65 10.02 -0.77 23.86
C CYS A 65 9.72 -2.07 24.62
N GLN A 66 8.68 -2.81 24.21
CA GLN A 66 8.33 -4.09 24.85
C GLN A 66 9.40 -5.17 24.62
N ALA A 67 10.01 -5.22 23.44
CA ALA A 67 11.10 -6.15 23.14
C ALA A 67 12.33 -5.89 24.01
N ARG A 68 12.68 -4.61 24.25
CA ARG A 68 13.75 -4.25 25.19
C ARG A 68 13.43 -4.70 26.62
N LYS A 69 12.18 -4.50 27.07
CA LYS A 69 11.73 -4.97 28.40
C LYS A 69 11.76 -6.49 28.53
N ALA A 70 11.50 -7.20 27.44
CA ALA A 70 11.57 -8.66 27.36
C ALA A 70 13.00 -9.21 27.12
N GLY A 71 14.02 -8.34 27.01
CA GLY A 71 15.41 -8.76 26.77
C GLY A 71 15.69 -9.29 25.36
N ILE A 72 14.82 -9.01 24.37
CA ILE A 72 15.02 -9.43 22.98
C ILE A 72 15.99 -8.47 22.30
N LEU A 73 17.10 -8.99 21.79
CA LEU A 73 18.09 -8.21 21.06
C LEU A 73 17.61 -7.99 19.61
N PHE A 74 17.60 -6.74 19.17
CA PHE A 74 17.27 -6.39 17.80
C PHE A 74 18.02 -5.16 17.30
N THR A 75 18.12 -5.03 15.99
CA THR A 75 18.54 -3.80 15.30
C THR A 75 17.40 -3.28 14.44
N LYS A 76 17.25 -1.95 14.38
CA LYS A 76 16.17 -1.28 13.66
C LYS A 76 16.74 -0.22 12.72
N HIS A 77 16.23 -0.15 11.50
CA HIS A 77 16.45 0.96 10.57
C HIS A 77 15.11 1.66 10.30
N GLY A 78 14.94 2.86 10.85
CA GLY A 78 13.66 3.56 10.85
C GLY A 78 12.60 2.72 11.55
N ASN A 79 11.54 2.32 10.83
CA ASN A 79 10.47 1.44 11.32
C ASN A 79 10.65 -0.05 10.95
N CYS A 80 11.81 -0.48 10.45
CA CYS A 80 12.03 -1.88 10.09
C CYS A 80 13.03 -2.56 11.02
N PHE A 81 12.62 -3.68 11.62
CA PHE A 81 13.51 -4.59 12.34
C PHE A 81 14.37 -5.37 11.32
N THR A 82 15.69 -5.31 11.45
CA THR A 82 16.62 -5.90 10.47
C THR A 82 17.35 -7.14 10.99
N THR A 83 17.73 -7.16 12.26
CA THR A 83 18.32 -8.31 12.96
C THR A 83 17.54 -8.51 14.24
N ILE A 84 17.17 -9.75 14.53
CA ILE A 84 16.33 -10.10 15.67
C ILE A 84 16.86 -11.42 16.23
N SER A 85 17.18 -11.47 17.53
CA SER A 85 17.64 -12.70 18.18
C SER A 85 16.52 -13.73 18.35
N ASP A 86 15.34 -13.26 18.77
CA ASP A 86 14.12 -14.07 18.87
C ASP A 86 12.98 -13.43 18.07
N ALA A 87 12.88 -13.83 16.81
CA ALA A 87 11.79 -13.38 15.95
C ALA A 87 10.42 -13.92 16.38
N ALA A 88 10.34 -14.92 17.27
CA ALA A 88 9.06 -15.51 17.69
C ALA A 88 8.49 -14.70 18.84
N GLY A 89 9.34 -14.39 19.82
CA GLY A 89 9.04 -13.44 20.89
C GLY A 89 8.65 -12.08 20.36
N LEU A 90 9.39 -11.52 19.39
CA LEU A 90 9.05 -10.24 18.78
C LEU A 90 7.67 -10.26 18.11
N ALA A 91 7.37 -11.32 17.34
CA ALA A 91 6.07 -11.49 16.70
C ALA A 91 4.93 -11.61 17.72
N LYS A 92 5.13 -12.36 18.82
CA LYS A 92 4.14 -12.45 19.92
C LYS A 92 3.88 -11.08 20.54
N ILE A 93 4.91 -10.27 20.74
CA ILE A 93 4.77 -8.89 21.25
C ILE A 93 3.95 -8.05 20.27
N ALA A 94 4.25 -8.12 18.98
CA ALA A 94 3.51 -7.38 17.96
C ALA A 94 2.04 -7.85 17.85
N GLU A 95 1.79 -9.15 17.95
CA GLU A 95 0.44 -9.73 17.95
C GLU A 95 -0.41 -9.22 19.11
N THR A 96 0.19 -8.81 20.24
CA THR A 96 -0.57 -8.22 21.35
C THR A 96 -1.36 -6.97 20.94
N LEU A 97 -0.89 -6.20 19.95
CA LEU A 97 -1.62 -5.05 19.41
C LEU A 97 -2.84 -5.47 18.57
N SER A 98 -2.95 -6.72 18.14
CA SER A 98 -4.11 -7.23 17.40
C SER A 98 -5.20 -7.79 18.33
N GLU A 99 -4.93 -7.91 19.63
CA GLU A 99 -5.84 -8.51 20.60
C GLU A 99 -6.82 -7.50 21.21
N GLN A 100 -7.93 -7.99 21.79
CA GLN A 100 -8.93 -7.15 22.46
C GLN A 100 -8.34 -6.30 23.59
N ARG A 101 -7.36 -6.83 24.34
CA ARG A 101 -6.65 -6.07 25.38
C ARG A 101 -5.91 -4.83 24.87
N ALA A 102 -5.65 -4.72 23.57
CA ALA A 102 -5.04 -3.55 22.97
C ALA A 102 -5.93 -2.29 23.14
N ILE A 103 -7.26 -2.46 23.16
CA ILE A 103 -8.21 -1.34 23.36
C ILE A 103 -7.91 -0.64 24.69
N GLY A 104 -7.82 -1.41 25.79
CA GLY A 104 -7.53 -0.86 27.12
C GLY A 104 -6.17 -0.15 27.17
N ARG A 105 -5.12 -0.72 26.58
CA ARG A 105 -3.79 -0.08 26.53
C ARG A 105 -3.78 1.20 25.72
N LEU A 106 -4.50 1.23 24.59
CA LEU A 106 -4.65 2.41 23.75
C LEU A 106 -5.42 3.51 24.48
N SER A 107 -6.52 3.18 25.15
CA SER A 107 -7.27 4.13 25.98
C SER A 107 -6.40 4.70 27.09
N GLN A 108 -5.67 3.85 27.82
CA GLN A 108 -4.79 4.27 28.91
C GLN A 108 -3.71 5.25 28.46
N VAL A 109 -3.01 4.98 27.34
CA VAL A 109 -1.98 5.91 26.85
C VAL A 109 -2.59 7.22 26.34
N CYS A 110 -3.77 7.17 25.72
CA CYS A 110 -4.46 8.38 25.29
C CYS A 110 -4.88 9.24 26.49
N GLU A 111 -5.57 8.64 27.47
CA GLU A 111 -6.06 9.32 28.67
C GLU A 111 -4.93 9.87 29.54
N ARG A 112 -3.81 9.13 29.64
CA ARG A 112 -2.63 9.56 30.40
C ARG A 112 -2.10 10.92 29.92
N TRP A 113 -2.11 11.17 28.62
CA TRP A 113 -1.43 12.32 28.03
C TRP A 113 -2.37 13.42 27.52
N ILE A 114 -3.56 13.07 27.02
CA ILE A 114 -4.44 14.04 26.34
C ILE A 114 -4.90 15.16 27.28
N TYR A 115 -5.24 14.84 28.52
CA TYR A 115 -5.72 15.82 29.51
C TYR A 115 -4.60 16.74 30.01
N THR A 116 -3.37 16.23 30.08
CA THR A 116 -2.18 17.06 30.32
C THR A 116 -1.93 18.02 29.16
N CYS A 117 -2.23 17.62 27.92
CA CYS A 117 -2.02 18.46 26.74
C CYS A 117 -3.10 19.53 26.54
N VAL A 118 -4.29 19.39 27.14
CA VAL A 118 -5.38 20.39 27.09
C VAL A 118 -5.16 21.54 28.09
N CYS A 119 -4.07 21.52 28.85
CA CYS A 119 -3.74 22.52 29.88
C CYS A 119 -3.64 23.97 29.37
N PHE A 120 -3.50 24.21 28.07
CA PHE A 120 -3.52 25.55 27.49
C PHE A 120 -4.94 26.17 27.41
N ALA A 121 -5.98 25.35 27.55
CA ALA A 121 -7.37 25.75 27.36
C ALA A 121 -8.27 25.47 28.56
N LEU A 122 -8.03 24.39 29.29
CA LEU A 122 -8.74 24.05 30.52
C LEU A 122 -7.72 23.57 31.55
N ASP A 123 -7.68 24.21 32.71
CA ASP A 123 -6.87 23.72 33.82
C ASP A 123 -7.46 22.42 34.41
N PHE A 124 -6.71 21.73 35.27
CA PHE A 124 -7.17 20.45 35.83
C PHE A 124 -8.46 20.56 36.65
N ASP A 125 -8.72 21.69 37.30
CA ASP A 125 -9.90 21.89 38.11
C ASP A 125 -11.14 22.18 37.26
N GLU A 126 -10.98 22.92 36.17
CA GLU A 126 -11.99 23.15 35.15
C GLU A 126 -12.34 21.85 34.39
N GLN A 127 -11.34 21.02 34.07
CA GLN A 127 -11.56 19.70 33.47
C GLN A 127 -12.39 18.79 34.40
N LYS A 128 -12.11 18.82 35.71
CA LYS A 128 -12.90 18.08 36.70
C LYS A 128 -14.32 18.63 36.84
N ARG A 129 -14.47 19.96 36.95
CA ARG A 129 -15.77 20.64 37.11
C ARG A 129 -16.68 20.49 35.89
N SER A 130 -16.12 20.57 34.68
CA SER A 130 -16.88 20.48 33.43
C SER A 130 -17.26 19.04 33.04
N GLY A 131 -16.59 18.03 33.59
CA GLY A 131 -16.77 16.63 33.16
C GLY A 131 -16.34 16.39 31.71
N PHE A 132 -15.49 17.26 31.13
CA PHE A 132 -15.05 17.16 29.76
C PHE A 132 -14.32 15.83 29.50
N ARG A 133 -14.80 15.06 28.51
CA ARG A 133 -14.24 13.75 28.15
C ARG A 133 -14.10 13.59 26.63
N TYR A 134 -13.03 12.92 26.20
CA TYR A 134 -12.82 12.55 24.81
C TYR A 134 -13.44 11.19 24.53
N GLN A 135 -14.00 11.04 23.33
CA GLN A 135 -14.31 9.74 22.75
C GLN A 135 -13.30 9.43 21.64
N TYR A 136 -12.78 8.20 21.66
CA TYR A 136 -11.69 7.77 20.79
C TYR A 136 -12.23 7.10 19.53
N SER A 137 -11.71 7.51 18.36
CA SER A 137 -12.03 6.85 17.10
C SER A 137 -10.78 6.60 16.26
N ASN A 138 -10.71 5.42 15.64
CA ASN A 138 -9.67 5.02 14.72
C ASN A 138 -9.87 5.74 13.38
N TYR A 139 -8.95 6.58 12.94
CA TYR A 139 -9.10 7.33 11.68
C TYR A 139 -8.24 6.81 10.56
N GLN A 140 -6.92 6.80 10.76
CA GLN A 140 -5.98 6.19 9.84
C GLN A 140 -5.23 5.08 10.57
N ILE A 141 -5.12 3.90 9.96
CA ILE A 141 -4.35 2.78 10.53
C ILE A 141 -3.48 2.23 9.42
N GLU A 142 -2.23 1.96 9.75
CA GLU A 142 -1.28 1.31 8.86
C GLU A 142 -1.00 -0.10 9.41
N TYR A 143 -0.86 -1.08 8.56
CA TYR A 143 -0.47 -2.44 8.95
C TYR A 143 0.65 -2.86 8.01
N SER A 144 1.82 -3.24 8.54
CA SER A 144 2.90 -3.73 7.69
C SER A 144 3.14 -5.22 7.80
N ARG A 145 3.97 -5.70 6.89
CA ARG A 145 4.58 -7.01 6.97
C ARG A 145 5.99 -6.87 6.45
N ASN A 146 6.95 -7.15 7.33
CA ASN A 146 8.37 -7.13 6.99
C ASN A 146 8.81 -8.55 6.63
N LEU A 147 9.30 -8.73 5.41
CA LEU A 147 9.95 -9.95 4.94
C LEU A 147 11.45 -9.75 5.01
N VAL A 148 12.12 -10.47 5.92
CA VAL A 148 13.56 -10.38 6.12
C VAL A 148 14.25 -11.50 5.33
N PHE A 149 15.09 -11.12 4.38
CA PHE A 149 15.82 -12.06 3.53
C PHE A 149 17.20 -12.36 4.11
N ALA A 150 17.69 -13.58 3.90
CA ALA A 150 19.05 -13.95 4.28
C ALA A 150 20.11 -13.20 3.45
N VAL A 151 19.78 -12.88 2.19
CA VAL A 151 20.67 -12.22 1.23
C VAL A 151 19.91 -11.10 0.51
N GLY A 152 20.44 -9.87 0.61
CA GLY A 152 19.80 -8.68 0.01
C GLY A 152 19.75 -8.71 -1.51
N GLY A 153 20.76 -9.28 -2.17
CA GLY A 153 20.77 -9.46 -3.62
C GLY A 153 19.66 -10.38 -4.16
N HIS A 154 19.33 -11.47 -3.44
CA HIS A 154 18.23 -12.36 -3.84
C HIS A 154 16.86 -11.68 -3.69
N MET A 155 16.68 -10.90 -2.61
CA MET A 155 15.49 -10.08 -2.43
C MET A 155 15.30 -9.13 -3.61
N ASP A 156 16.35 -8.44 -4.02
CA ASP A 156 16.29 -7.45 -5.09
C ASP A 156 15.96 -8.10 -6.43
N GLN A 157 16.63 -9.20 -6.79
CA GLN A 157 16.32 -9.96 -8.00
C GLN A 157 14.87 -10.44 -8.03
N MET A 158 14.40 -11.01 -6.93
CA MET A 158 13.01 -11.46 -6.80
C MET A 158 12.03 -10.29 -6.92
N PHE A 159 12.32 -9.16 -6.27
CA PHE A 159 11.43 -8.00 -6.28
C PHE A 159 11.39 -7.32 -7.65
N GLN A 160 12.51 -7.19 -8.35
CA GLN A 160 12.54 -6.67 -9.73
C GLN A 160 11.76 -7.59 -10.68
N ALA A 161 11.97 -8.91 -10.60
CA ALA A 161 11.20 -9.87 -11.39
C ALA A 161 9.69 -9.78 -11.12
N LEU A 162 9.31 -9.60 -9.85
CA LEU A 162 7.92 -9.37 -9.46
C LEU A 162 7.36 -8.08 -10.06
N ILE A 163 8.12 -6.98 -10.03
CA ILE A 163 7.72 -5.70 -10.62
C ILE A 163 7.52 -5.85 -12.14
N ASP A 164 8.45 -6.47 -12.83
CA ASP A 164 8.38 -6.66 -14.29
C ASP A 164 7.16 -7.48 -14.71
N ARG A 165 6.80 -8.50 -13.92
CA ARG A 165 5.62 -9.36 -14.16
C ARG A 165 4.31 -8.69 -13.76
N SER A 166 4.30 -7.85 -12.73
CA SER A 166 3.06 -7.28 -12.16
C SER A 166 2.71 -5.89 -12.70
N ARG A 167 3.67 -5.14 -13.25
CA ARG A 167 3.47 -3.74 -13.68
C ARG A 167 2.34 -3.56 -14.69
N ALA A 168 2.36 -4.32 -15.77
CA ALA A 168 1.32 -4.21 -16.80
C ALA A 168 0.00 -4.87 -16.35
N PRO A 169 -0.02 -6.09 -15.79
CA PRO A 169 -1.28 -6.75 -15.41
C PRO A 169 -2.05 -6.06 -14.28
N LEU A 170 -1.35 -5.41 -13.33
CA LEU A 170 -1.99 -4.66 -12.25
C LEU A 170 -2.25 -3.18 -12.58
N ASP A 171 -1.92 -2.73 -13.79
CA ASP A 171 -2.03 -1.33 -14.22
C ASP A 171 -1.46 -0.33 -13.20
N LEU A 172 -0.21 -0.58 -12.82
CA LEU A 172 0.45 0.22 -11.81
C LEU A 172 0.79 1.59 -12.39
N LYS A 173 0.00 2.59 -12.00
CA LYS A 173 0.22 4.00 -12.38
C LYS A 173 1.42 4.62 -11.67
N THR A 174 1.87 4.06 -10.55
CA THR A 174 2.91 4.65 -9.71
C THR A 174 3.94 3.61 -9.28
N ILE A 175 5.06 3.61 -10.00
CA ILE A 175 6.31 2.98 -9.56
C ILE A 175 7.31 4.11 -9.41
N LYS A 176 7.84 4.28 -8.20
CA LYS A 176 8.88 5.27 -7.93
C LYS A 176 10.13 4.55 -7.45
N THR A 177 11.21 4.66 -8.19
CA THR A 177 12.54 4.24 -7.73
C THR A 177 13.29 5.48 -7.26
N ILE A 178 13.66 5.51 -5.99
CA ILE A 178 14.59 6.50 -5.46
C ILE A 178 15.98 5.88 -5.56
N LEU A 179 16.85 6.51 -6.36
CA LEU A 179 18.17 5.98 -6.69
C LEU A 179 19.10 6.05 -5.46
N GLY A 180 19.75 4.93 -5.18
CA GLY A 180 20.83 4.76 -4.22
C GLY A 180 21.90 3.82 -4.82
N TYR A 181 22.63 3.06 -3.98
CA TYR A 181 23.51 2.02 -4.51
C TYR A 181 22.68 0.89 -5.13
N ARG A 182 22.90 0.61 -6.43
CA ARG A 182 22.18 -0.44 -7.17
C ARG A 182 22.49 -1.85 -6.69
N HIS A 183 23.70 -2.08 -6.17
CA HIS A 183 24.18 -3.41 -5.81
C HIS A 183 24.02 -3.67 -4.31
N ARG A 184 22.95 -4.40 -3.96
CA ARG A 184 22.80 -4.97 -2.62
C ARG A 184 23.77 -6.16 -2.44
N PRO A 185 24.29 -6.37 -1.22
CA PRO A 185 25.24 -7.45 -0.97
C PRO A 185 24.68 -8.83 -1.32
N LYS A 186 25.51 -9.59 -2.05
CA LYS A 186 25.23 -10.97 -2.49
C LYS A 186 25.71 -12.02 -1.48
N CYS A 187 26.53 -11.63 -0.51
CA CYS A 187 27.06 -12.50 0.55
C CYS A 187 26.54 -12.04 1.92
N ARG A 188 26.45 -12.96 2.88
CA ARG A 188 26.14 -12.61 4.27
C ARG A 188 27.24 -11.69 4.78
N ARG A 189 26.89 -10.46 5.18
CA ARG A 189 27.74 -9.72 6.12
C ARG A 189 27.68 -10.45 7.46
N GLY A 190 28.82 -10.92 7.93
CA GLY A 190 28.94 -11.55 9.25
C GLY A 190 28.58 -10.57 10.38
N PRO A 191 28.34 -11.05 11.61
CA PRO A 191 27.86 -10.23 12.74
C PRO A 191 28.76 -9.08 13.19
N LEU A 192 29.96 -8.91 12.61
CA LEU A 192 31.01 -8.01 13.08
C LEU A 192 31.10 -6.66 12.35
N ALA A 193 30.25 -6.38 11.36
CA ALA A 193 30.28 -5.10 10.64
C ALA A 193 29.09 -4.20 11.01
N HIS A 194 28.81 -4.05 12.30
CA HIS A 194 27.89 -3.02 12.78
C HIS A 194 28.68 -1.76 13.16
N GLY A 195 28.59 -0.72 12.33
CA GLY A 195 28.61 0.65 12.84
C GLY A 195 29.81 1.55 12.52
N LEU A 196 30.58 1.30 11.45
CA LEU A 196 31.59 2.25 10.99
C LEU A 196 31.37 2.59 9.51
N ASP A 197 31.27 3.89 9.22
CA ASP A 197 31.56 4.45 7.91
C ASP A 197 33.06 4.26 7.58
N PRO A 198 33.53 4.49 6.34
CA PRO A 198 34.94 4.35 5.96
C PRO A 198 35.92 5.23 6.76
N TRP A 199 35.39 6.07 7.66
CA TRP A 199 36.08 7.06 8.49
C TRP A 199 35.84 6.87 10.00
N GLY A 200 35.42 5.68 10.43
CA GLY A 200 35.58 5.26 11.83
C GLY A 200 34.63 5.88 12.86
N THR A 201 33.46 6.38 12.46
CA THR A 201 32.53 7.04 13.39
C THR A 201 31.33 6.15 13.73
N LYS A 202 31.15 5.85 15.02
CA LYS A 202 29.95 5.18 15.58
C LYS A 202 28.70 5.98 15.23
N ARG A 203 27.77 5.42 14.44
CA ARG A 203 26.40 5.95 14.35
C ARG A 203 25.63 5.61 15.64
N SER A 204 25.75 6.47 16.63
CA SER A 204 24.76 6.59 17.70
C SER A 204 23.38 6.83 17.11
N ALA A 205 22.35 6.30 17.75
CA ALA A 205 20.95 6.54 17.42
C ALA A 205 20.61 8.02 17.65
N GLU A 206 20.92 8.85 16.66
CA GLU A 206 20.54 10.26 16.63
C GLU A 206 19.11 10.37 16.14
N TRP A 207 18.27 10.97 16.99
CA TRP A 207 16.91 11.36 16.67
C TRP A 207 16.95 12.55 15.74
N GLU A 208 17.19 12.28 14.46
CA GLU A 208 17.06 13.28 13.41
C GLU A 208 15.73 13.04 12.69
N VAL A 209 15.01 14.12 12.34
CA VAL A 209 13.97 14.08 11.32
C VAL A 209 14.68 13.86 9.98
N ALA A 210 15.21 12.65 9.80
CA ALA A 210 15.95 12.26 8.64
C ALA A 210 14.95 12.02 7.53
N VAL A 211 14.94 12.91 6.54
CA VAL A 211 14.51 12.56 5.18
C VAL A 211 15.35 11.34 4.80
N GLU A 212 14.72 10.16 4.87
CA GLU A 212 15.36 8.86 4.70
C GLU A 212 16.08 8.82 3.34
N ARG A 213 17.39 9.09 3.30
CA ARG A 213 18.22 8.92 2.11
C ARG A 213 18.50 7.42 1.98
N PRO A 214 17.89 6.71 1.03
CA PRO A 214 18.04 5.28 0.99
C PRO A 214 19.47 4.95 0.55
N THR A 215 20.19 4.17 1.36
CA THR A 215 21.55 3.73 1.03
C THR A 215 21.56 2.88 -0.25
N TYR A 216 20.49 2.13 -0.51
CA TYR A 216 20.32 1.30 -1.70
C TYR A 216 19.10 1.77 -2.50
N ASP A 217 18.97 1.34 -3.76
CA ASP A 217 17.76 1.62 -4.54
C ASP A 217 16.49 1.23 -3.77
N LEU A 218 15.60 2.22 -3.61
CA LEU A 218 14.30 2.07 -2.98
C LEU A 218 13.25 2.09 -4.09
N THR A 219 12.80 0.90 -4.49
CA THR A 219 11.68 0.79 -5.43
C THR A 219 10.39 0.69 -4.64
N ILE A 220 9.49 1.65 -4.87
CA ILE A 220 8.20 1.75 -4.24
C ILE A 220 7.13 1.41 -5.26
N PHE A 221 6.45 0.31 -5.01
CA PHE A 221 5.22 -0.10 -5.66
C PHE A 221 4.06 0.43 -4.82
N LYS A 222 3.12 1.18 -5.42
CA LYS A 222 1.89 1.63 -4.74
C LYS A 222 0.66 1.27 -5.56
N LEU A 223 -0.33 0.71 -4.89
CA LEU A 223 -1.65 0.44 -5.42
C LEU A 223 -2.68 1.19 -4.58
N HIS A 224 -3.51 2.00 -5.24
CA HIS A 224 -4.58 2.75 -4.61
C HIS A 224 -5.94 2.10 -4.89
N CYS A 225 -6.70 1.82 -3.83
CA CYS A 225 -8.05 1.29 -3.88
C CYS A 225 -8.97 2.17 -3.02
N GLY A 226 -9.41 3.31 -3.55
CA GLY A 226 -10.15 4.30 -2.76
C GLY A 226 -9.24 5.03 -1.77
N LYS A 227 -9.63 5.12 -0.50
CA LYS A 227 -8.79 5.60 0.62
C LYS A 227 -7.99 4.48 1.28
N LEU A 228 -7.91 3.30 0.66
CA LEU A 228 -6.95 2.26 1.00
C LEU A 228 -5.75 2.34 0.05
N THR A 229 -4.56 2.29 0.61
CA THR A 229 -3.30 2.26 -0.15
C THR A 229 -2.51 1.04 0.25
N LEU A 230 -2.14 0.22 -0.74
CA LEU A 230 -1.19 -0.87 -0.58
C LEU A 230 0.17 -0.44 -1.11
N LYS A 231 1.24 -0.70 -0.36
CA LYS A 231 2.60 -0.38 -0.78
C LYS A 231 3.48 -1.61 -0.59
N ILE A 232 4.44 -1.81 -1.48
CA ILE A 232 5.55 -2.74 -1.25
C ILE A 232 6.85 -2.05 -1.64
N TYR A 233 7.84 -2.12 -0.77
CA TYR A 233 9.12 -1.45 -0.97
C TYR A 233 10.25 -2.12 -0.19
N THR A 234 11.47 -1.95 -0.69
CA THR A 234 12.68 -2.43 -0.02
C THR A 234 13.09 -1.46 1.09
N LYS A 235 13.55 -1.96 2.24
CA LYS A 235 14.04 -1.12 3.34
C LYS A 235 15.34 -1.68 3.92
N GLY A 236 16.31 -0.81 4.15
CA GLY A 236 17.65 -1.22 4.58
C GLY A 236 18.32 -2.15 3.56
N GLU A 237 19.11 -3.11 4.02
CA GLU A 237 19.89 -4.04 3.17
C GLU A 237 19.06 -5.23 2.65
N ARG A 238 18.20 -5.80 3.51
CA ARG A 238 17.62 -7.14 3.33
C ARG A 238 16.14 -7.27 3.68
N VAL A 239 15.40 -6.16 3.84
CA VAL A 239 13.99 -6.18 4.23
C VAL A 239 13.11 -5.73 3.07
N LEU A 240 12.06 -6.50 2.77
CA LEU A 240 10.98 -6.11 1.87
C LEU A 240 9.72 -5.90 2.71
N ARG A 241 9.20 -4.68 2.69
CA ARG A 241 8.06 -4.28 3.50
C ARG A 241 6.82 -4.12 2.64
N ILE A 242 5.74 -4.76 3.06
CA ILE A 242 4.40 -4.60 2.50
C ILE A 242 3.60 -3.80 3.51
N GLU A 243 2.87 -2.77 3.09
CA GLU A 243 2.01 -1.96 3.94
C GLU A 243 0.60 -1.88 3.39
N ALA A 244 -0.39 -2.05 4.24
CA ALA A 244 -1.77 -1.68 3.99
C ALA A 244 -2.11 -0.45 4.85
N VAL A 245 -2.46 0.66 4.19
CA VAL A 245 -2.81 1.92 4.84
C VAL A 245 -4.27 2.21 4.59
N ALA A 246 -5.06 2.28 5.66
CA ALA A 246 -6.37 2.89 5.60
C ALA A 246 -6.26 4.36 5.96
N HIS A 247 -6.37 5.26 4.99
CA HIS A 247 -6.41 6.72 5.24
C HIS A 247 -7.74 7.14 5.89
N ASN A 248 -8.76 6.29 5.82
CA ASN A 248 -10.02 6.45 6.54
C ASN A 248 -10.63 5.07 6.83
N THR A 249 -10.70 4.70 8.11
CA THR A 249 -11.25 3.40 8.55
C THR A 249 -12.72 3.18 8.17
N ARG A 250 -13.50 4.23 7.84
CA ARG A 250 -14.89 4.07 7.38
C ARG A 250 -14.98 3.19 6.13
N GLU A 251 -13.95 3.15 5.30
CA GLU A 251 -13.93 2.29 4.11
C GLU A 251 -13.83 0.78 4.42
N LEU A 252 -13.40 0.43 5.62
CA LEU A 252 -13.30 -0.95 6.07
C LEU A 252 -14.66 -1.52 6.50
N ASN A 253 -15.70 -0.68 6.63
CA ASN A 253 -17.07 -1.04 7.02
C ASN A 253 -17.19 -1.81 8.36
N CYS A 254 -16.24 -1.65 9.27
CA CYS A 254 -16.24 -2.28 10.60
C CYS A 254 -16.60 -1.31 11.75
N GLY A 255 -16.87 -0.04 11.42
CA GLY A 255 -17.00 1.05 12.40
C GLY A 255 -15.67 1.73 12.72
N ARG A 256 -15.73 2.88 13.40
CA ARG A 256 -14.56 3.71 13.73
C ARG A 256 -14.27 3.84 15.22
N SER A 257 -15.13 3.33 16.12
CA SER A 257 -14.85 3.41 17.56
C SER A 257 -13.51 2.77 17.89
N LEU A 258 -12.85 3.21 18.96
CA LEU A 258 -11.63 2.56 19.46
C LEU A 258 -11.85 1.07 19.74
N ASP A 259 -13.05 0.68 20.17
CA ASP A 259 -13.44 -0.72 20.42
C ASP A 259 -13.34 -1.61 19.16
N LYS A 260 -13.39 -0.98 17.98
CA LYS A 260 -13.26 -1.65 16.68
C LYS A 260 -11.81 -1.78 16.21
N PHE A 261 -10.84 -1.39 17.04
CA PHE A 261 -9.43 -1.45 16.68
C PHE A 261 -8.96 -2.87 16.27
N PRO A 262 -9.23 -3.94 17.05
CA PRO A 262 -8.84 -5.30 16.64
C PRO A 262 -9.49 -5.75 15.34
N ASP A 263 -10.76 -5.37 15.12
CA ASP A 263 -11.51 -5.68 13.88
C ASP A 263 -10.86 -4.98 12.67
N VAL A 264 -10.46 -3.70 12.83
CA VAL A 264 -9.74 -2.94 11.80
C VAL A 264 -8.40 -3.58 11.48
N VAL A 265 -7.59 -3.91 12.49
CA VAL A 265 -6.29 -4.56 12.32
C VAL A 265 -6.43 -5.90 11.60
N SER A 266 -7.39 -6.72 12.02
CA SER A 266 -7.70 -8.01 11.37
C SER A 266 -8.11 -7.82 9.91
N ARG A 267 -8.88 -6.77 9.60
CA ARG A 267 -9.27 -6.47 8.23
C ARG A 267 -8.07 -6.05 7.37
N LEU A 268 -7.22 -5.17 7.88
CA LEU A 268 -6.01 -4.72 7.19
C LEU A 268 -5.04 -5.87 6.95
N LYS A 269 -4.85 -6.74 7.94
CA LYS A 269 -4.08 -7.98 7.81
C LYS A 269 -4.61 -8.84 6.65
N ALA A 270 -5.91 -9.11 6.63
CA ALA A 270 -6.51 -9.92 5.58
C ALA A 270 -6.39 -9.27 4.17
N ILE A 271 -6.43 -7.94 4.09
CA ILE A 271 -6.21 -7.19 2.84
C ILE A 271 -4.76 -7.36 2.38
N LEU A 272 -3.80 -7.19 3.29
CA LEU A 272 -2.38 -7.36 3.01
C LEU A 272 -2.08 -8.79 2.54
N GLU A 273 -2.66 -9.80 3.20
CA GLU A 273 -2.51 -11.21 2.82
C GLU A 273 -3.07 -11.48 1.42
N ARG A 274 -4.28 -11.01 1.10
CA ARG A 274 -4.85 -11.13 -0.26
C ARG A 274 -3.97 -10.47 -1.31
N PHE A 275 -3.39 -9.31 -1.00
CA PHE A 275 -2.48 -8.62 -1.89
C PHE A 275 -1.19 -9.43 -2.12
N ALA A 276 -0.59 -9.95 -1.05
CA ALA A 276 0.59 -10.81 -1.14
C ALA A 276 0.31 -12.11 -1.91
N ASP A 277 -0.88 -12.71 -1.72
CA ASP A 277 -1.30 -13.91 -2.44
C ASP A 277 -1.52 -13.63 -3.93
N ALA A 278 -2.12 -12.49 -4.28
CA ALA A 278 -2.27 -12.07 -5.67
C ALA A 278 -0.91 -11.87 -6.36
N LEU A 279 0.04 -11.20 -5.68
CA LEU A 279 1.41 -11.06 -6.16
C LEU A 279 2.11 -12.42 -6.33
N SER A 280 1.96 -13.32 -5.35
CA SER A 280 2.51 -14.68 -5.44
C SER A 280 1.91 -15.48 -6.60
N CYS A 281 0.61 -15.31 -6.88
CA CYS A 281 -0.04 -15.95 -8.03
C CYS A 281 0.45 -15.40 -9.38
N ILE A 282 0.76 -14.11 -9.45
CA ILE A 282 1.33 -13.50 -10.65
C ILE A 282 2.75 -14.00 -10.89
N ASP A 283 3.54 -14.13 -9.82
CA ASP A 283 4.91 -14.63 -9.88
C ASP A 283 4.99 -16.12 -10.25
N GLN A 284 4.14 -16.95 -9.63
CA GLN A 284 4.05 -18.40 -9.83
C GLN A 284 2.99 -18.78 -10.88
N CYS A 285 2.83 -17.96 -11.92
CA CYS A 285 1.81 -18.22 -12.93
C CYS A 285 2.12 -19.50 -13.73
N PHE A 286 1.13 -20.37 -13.89
CA PHE A 286 1.25 -21.63 -14.63
C PHE A 286 -0.07 -21.95 -15.33
N ILE A 287 -0.02 -22.75 -16.40
CA ILE A 287 -1.19 -23.26 -17.12
C ILE A 287 -1.21 -24.77 -16.88
N ALA A 288 -2.30 -25.32 -16.35
CA ALA A 288 -2.47 -26.76 -16.25
C ALA A 288 -2.71 -27.35 -17.65
N ASP A 289 -2.22 -28.56 -17.88
CA ASP A 289 -2.14 -29.18 -19.22
C ASP A 289 -3.49 -29.12 -19.94
N GLU A 290 -4.55 -29.60 -19.29
CA GLU A 290 -5.89 -29.67 -19.89
C GLU A 290 -6.65 -28.32 -19.90
N MET A 291 -6.13 -27.26 -19.28
CA MET A 291 -6.91 -26.03 -19.10
C MET A 291 -7.15 -25.31 -20.43
N LEU A 292 -6.21 -25.40 -21.37
CA LEU A 292 -6.30 -24.74 -22.67
C LEU A 292 -7.44 -25.34 -23.52
N GLU A 293 -7.61 -26.66 -23.47
CA GLU A 293 -8.62 -27.43 -24.17
C GLU A 293 -10.00 -27.21 -23.54
N HIS A 294 -10.06 -27.14 -22.20
CA HIS A 294 -11.32 -26.96 -21.49
C HIS A 294 -11.83 -25.52 -21.51
N LEU A 295 -10.99 -24.50 -21.68
CA LEU A 295 -11.43 -23.10 -21.66
C LEU A 295 -12.52 -22.79 -22.72
N PRO A 296 -12.35 -23.15 -24.02
CA PRO A 296 -13.37 -22.90 -25.05
C PRO A 296 -14.64 -23.73 -24.89
N ALA A 297 -14.59 -24.87 -24.20
CA ALA A 297 -15.74 -25.74 -23.99
C ALA A 297 -16.79 -25.07 -23.07
N ALA A 298 -18.06 -25.42 -23.26
CA ALA A 298 -19.13 -24.99 -22.35
C ALA A 298 -18.87 -25.47 -20.91
N SER A 299 -19.50 -24.82 -19.93
CA SER A 299 -19.43 -25.23 -18.52
C SER A 299 -20.78 -25.02 -17.85
N GLN A 300 -20.99 -25.66 -16.70
CA GLN A 300 -22.23 -25.55 -15.95
C GLN A 300 -22.04 -24.73 -14.68
N VAL A 301 -22.98 -23.83 -14.41
CA VAL A 301 -23.04 -23.07 -13.16
C VAL A 301 -24.42 -23.28 -12.54
N GLY A 302 -24.48 -24.13 -11.51
CA GLY A 302 -25.75 -24.58 -10.94
C GLY A 302 -26.59 -25.30 -12.00
N LYS A 303 -27.81 -24.83 -12.25
CA LYS A 303 -28.70 -25.39 -13.28
C LYS A 303 -28.51 -24.79 -14.68
N THR A 304 -27.60 -23.82 -14.86
CA THR A 304 -27.44 -23.14 -16.16
C THR A 304 -26.15 -23.55 -16.85
N ILE A 305 -26.23 -23.88 -18.14
CA ILE A 305 -25.07 -24.03 -19.02
C ILE A 305 -24.61 -22.64 -19.50
N VAL A 306 -23.31 -22.39 -19.46
CA VAL A 306 -22.67 -21.16 -19.94
C VAL A 306 -21.63 -21.49 -21.00
N GLY A 307 -21.54 -20.64 -22.03
CA GLY A 307 -20.56 -20.82 -23.09
C GLY A 307 -19.13 -20.69 -22.59
N GLY A 308 -18.18 -21.28 -23.32
CA GLY A 308 -16.77 -21.23 -22.95
C GLY A 308 -16.12 -19.85 -23.05
N ILE A 309 -14.85 -19.84 -22.67
CA ILE A 309 -13.94 -18.70 -22.62
C ILE A 309 -12.97 -18.84 -23.79
N ASP A 310 -13.08 -17.92 -24.75
CA ASP A 310 -12.19 -17.83 -25.89
C ASP A 310 -11.30 -16.60 -25.76
N LEU A 311 -10.01 -16.81 -25.46
CA LEU A 311 -9.02 -15.76 -25.29
C LEU A 311 -8.50 -15.18 -26.60
N ASN A 312 -8.90 -15.69 -27.77
CA ASN A 312 -8.59 -15.03 -29.04
C ASN A 312 -9.45 -13.78 -29.23
N LYS A 313 -10.67 -13.79 -28.70
CA LYS A 313 -11.58 -12.63 -28.71
C LYS A 313 -11.04 -11.50 -27.85
N ALA A 314 -10.96 -10.30 -28.42
CA ALA A 314 -10.45 -9.10 -27.74
C ALA A 314 -11.20 -8.80 -26.43
N ARG A 315 -12.53 -8.98 -26.44
CA ARG A 315 -13.37 -8.81 -25.25
C ARG A 315 -12.91 -9.67 -24.08
N MET A 316 -12.76 -10.98 -24.26
CA MET A 316 -12.38 -11.87 -23.16
C MET A 316 -10.95 -11.60 -22.67
N ARG A 317 -10.04 -11.16 -23.54
CA ARG A 317 -8.71 -10.70 -23.12
C ARG A 317 -8.79 -9.51 -22.17
N GLN A 318 -9.61 -8.52 -22.52
CA GLN A 318 -9.84 -7.35 -21.67
C GLN A 318 -10.53 -7.73 -20.35
N VAL A 319 -11.42 -8.73 -20.36
CA VAL A 319 -12.04 -9.27 -19.12
C VAL A 319 -10.98 -9.92 -18.23
N VAL A 320 -10.07 -10.71 -18.80
CA VAL A 320 -8.96 -11.34 -18.05
C VAL A 320 -8.00 -10.29 -17.50
N GLU A 321 -7.61 -9.30 -18.30
CA GLU A 321 -6.78 -8.19 -17.83
C GLU A 321 -7.47 -7.39 -16.72
N ALA A 322 -8.78 -7.13 -16.85
CA ALA A 322 -9.57 -6.49 -15.81
C ALA A 322 -9.64 -7.34 -14.53
N LEU A 323 -9.80 -8.66 -14.66
CA LEU A 323 -9.80 -9.60 -13.54
C LEU A 323 -8.48 -9.57 -12.78
N ILE A 324 -7.35 -9.63 -13.49
CA ILE A 324 -6.02 -9.59 -12.87
C ILE A 324 -5.82 -8.25 -12.16
N ALA A 325 -6.16 -7.13 -12.80
CA ALA A 325 -6.05 -5.79 -12.22
C ALA A 325 -6.93 -5.60 -10.96
N LEU A 326 -8.09 -6.25 -10.91
CA LEU A 326 -9.01 -6.18 -9.76
C LEU A 326 -8.74 -7.23 -8.69
N SER A 327 -7.89 -8.24 -8.97
CA SER A 327 -7.55 -9.30 -8.01
C SER A 327 -7.04 -8.85 -6.64
N PRO A 328 -6.23 -7.77 -6.50
CA PRO A 328 -5.79 -7.29 -5.18
C PRO A 328 -6.87 -6.50 -4.43
N SER A 329 -8.08 -6.35 -4.97
CA SER A 329 -9.12 -5.52 -4.36
C SER A 329 -9.51 -6.05 -2.97
N PRO A 330 -9.50 -5.20 -1.93
CA PRO A 330 -9.63 -5.61 -0.53
C PRO A 330 -10.96 -6.29 -0.22
N ASN A 331 -12.03 -5.92 -0.92
CA ASN A 331 -13.38 -6.44 -0.73
C ASN A 331 -13.84 -7.26 -1.94
N GLY A 332 -12.92 -7.78 -2.74
CA GLY A 332 -13.23 -8.27 -4.08
C GLY A 332 -13.79 -7.18 -4.99
N PHE A 333 -14.35 -7.57 -6.12
CA PHE A 333 -14.87 -6.66 -7.14
C PHE A 333 -16.28 -7.05 -7.59
N THR A 334 -17.01 -6.10 -8.15
CA THR A 334 -18.36 -6.29 -8.68
C THR A 334 -18.34 -6.41 -10.21
N ALA A 335 -19.46 -6.84 -10.80
CA ALA A 335 -19.63 -6.82 -12.25
C ALA A 335 -19.53 -5.39 -12.82
N SER A 336 -19.94 -4.38 -12.05
CA SER A 336 -19.80 -2.97 -12.44
C SER A 336 -18.34 -2.53 -12.47
N ASP A 337 -17.52 -2.98 -11.51
CA ASP A 337 -16.08 -2.68 -11.47
C ASP A 337 -15.36 -3.31 -12.69
N VAL A 338 -15.69 -4.58 -13.00
CA VAL A 338 -15.18 -5.25 -14.20
C VAL A 338 -15.60 -4.51 -15.45
N ALA A 339 -16.87 -4.10 -15.55
CA ALA A 339 -17.35 -3.34 -16.71
C ALA A 339 -16.62 -1.99 -16.87
N ALA A 340 -16.43 -1.25 -15.78
CA ALA A 340 -15.67 0.01 -15.79
C ALA A 340 -14.23 -0.21 -16.25
N ARG A 341 -13.59 -1.26 -15.74
CA ARG A 341 -12.21 -1.60 -16.07
C ARG A 341 -12.04 -2.05 -17.53
N VAL A 342 -12.93 -2.91 -18.03
CA VAL A 342 -12.92 -3.36 -19.43
C VAL A 342 -13.11 -2.17 -20.36
N ARG A 343 -14.04 -1.25 -20.07
CA ARG A 343 -14.22 -0.03 -20.88
C ARG A 343 -12.99 0.87 -20.88
N ALA A 344 -12.31 1.00 -19.74
CA ALA A 344 -11.07 1.76 -19.65
C ALA A 344 -9.96 1.16 -20.55
N LEU A 345 -9.89 -0.18 -20.64
CA LEU A 345 -8.93 -0.89 -21.49
C LEU A 345 -9.32 -0.87 -22.98
N SER A 346 -10.62 -0.98 -23.29
CA SER A 346 -11.14 -1.11 -24.64
C SER A 346 -11.50 0.22 -25.32
N LYS A 347 -11.51 1.33 -24.56
CA LYS A 347 -12.03 2.64 -24.97
C LYS A 347 -13.48 2.59 -25.48
N GLN A 348 -14.29 1.65 -24.96
CA GLN A 348 -15.68 1.46 -25.36
C GLN A 348 -16.67 2.25 -24.49
N ASN A 349 -17.83 2.57 -25.07
CA ASN A 349 -18.91 3.27 -24.38
C ASN A 349 -19.72 2.35 -23.45
N PRO A 350 -20.46 2.90 -22.45
CA PRO A 350 -21.30 2.11 -21.53
C PRO A 350 -22.34 1.22 -22.21
N SER A 351 -22.85 1.63 -23.37
CA SER A 351 -23.80 0.88 -24.19
C SER A 351 -23.18 -0.38 -24.82
N GLN A 352 -21.87 -0.36 -25.11
CA GLN A 352 -21.16 -1.48 -25.75
C GLN A 352 -20.74 -2.56 -24.74
N TYR A 353 -20.34 -2.17 -23.53
CA TYR A 353 -19.97 -3.11 -22.47
C TYR A 353 -20.42 -2.64 -21.07
N GLY A 354 -21.66 -2.96 -20.74
CA GLY A 354 -22.29 -2.70 -19.44
C GLY A 354 -22.16 -3.82 -18.39
N PRO A 355 -22.65 -3.59 -17.16
CA PRO A 355 -22.58 -4.55 -16.06
C PRO A 355 -23.23 -5.92 -16.34
N ARG A 356 -24.26 -5.98 -17.21
CA ARG A 356 -24.90 -7.25 -17.62
C ARG A 356 -23.94 -8.15 -18.40
N HIS A 357 -23.16 -7.57 -19.33
CA HIS A 357 -22.13 -8.28 -20.08
C HIS A 357 -21.04 -8.82 -19.15
N ALA A 358 -20.55 -7.96 -18.25
CA ALA A 358 -19.57 -8.36 -17.24
C ALA A 358 -20.09 -9.45 -16.30
N ALA A 359 -21.36 -9.39 -15.88
CA ALA A 359 -21.97 -10.43 -15.06
C ALA A 359 -22.03 -11.79 -15.78
N TYR A 360 -22.33 -11.78 -17.09
CA TYR A 360 -22.31 -12.99 -17.91
C TYR A 360 -20.90 -13.55 -18.07
N ASP A 361 -19.90 -12.72 -18.36
CA ASP A 361 -18.51 -13.16 -18.50
C ASP A 361 -17.93 -13.66 -17.16
N LEU A 362 -18.30 -13.03 -16.03
CA LEU A 362 -18.01 -13.54 -14.69
C LEU A 362 -18.69 -14.88 -14.41
N LYS A 363 -19.89 -15.12 -14.94
CA LYS A 363 -20.56 -16.42 -14.83
C LYS A 363 -19.78 -17.50 -15.60
N LYS A 364 -19.22 -17.19 -16.77
CA LYS A 364 -18.32 -18.10 -17.51
C LYS A 364 -17.06 -18.43 -16.71
N LEU A 365 -16.39 -17.40 -16.17
CA LEU A 365 -15.20 -17.56 -15.33
C LEU A 365 -15.50 -18.41 -14.09
N ARG A 366 -16.70 -18.28 -13.51
CA ARG A 366 -17.16 -19.14 -12.42
C ARG A 366 -17.37 -20.60 -12.84
N GLY A 367 -17.95 -20.84 -14.02
CA GLY A 367 -18.13 -22.19 -14.56
C GLY A 367 -16.81 -22.92 -14.81
N LYS A 368 -15.70 -22.18 -14.96
CA LYS A 368 -14.34 -22.72 -15.08
C LYS A 368 -13.53 -22.65 -13.79
N HIS A 369 -14.17 -22.38 -12.64
CA HIS A 369 -13.50 -22.26 -11.34
C HIS A 369 -12.34 -21.26 -11.31
N ILE A 370 -12.42 -20.20 -12.13
CA ILE A 370 -11.42 -19.13 -12.15
C ILE A 370 -11.76 -18.06 -11.12
N VAL A 371 -13.05 -17.81 -10.93
CA VAL A 371 -13.61 -16.82 -9.99
C VAL A 371 -14.68 -17.50 -9.14
N ARG A 372 -14.89 -17.01 -7.93
CA ARG A 372 -16.07 -17.35 -7.12
C ARG A 372 -16.79 -16.10 -6.61
N ARG A 373 -18.04 -16.28 -6.19
CA ARG A 373 -18.85 -15.25 -5.54
C ARG A 373 -18.58 -15.29 -4.04
N ILE A 374 -18.43 -14.12 -3.40
CA ILE A 374 -18.15 -14.02 -1.96
C ILE A 374 -19.48 -14.08 -1.19
N GLY A 375 -19.76 -15.24 -0.58
CA GLY A 375 -20.99 -15.49 0.17
C GLY A 375 -22.25 -15.09 -0.62
N HIS A 376 -23.17 -14.39 0.05
CA HIS A 376 -24.41 -13.88 -0.56
C HIS A 376 -24.25 -12.49 -1.23
N THR A 377 -23.06 -11.89 -1.20
CA THR A 377 -22.82 -10.53 -1.71
C THR A 377 -22.83 -10.46 -3.24
N ARG A 378 -22.86 -9.28 -3.85
CA ARG A 378 -22.67 -9.11 -5.32
C ARG A 378 -21.19 -9.03 -5.73
N ARG A 379 -20.28 -9.45 -4.86
CA ARG A 379 -18.83 -9.35 -5.03
C ARG A 379 -18.23 -10.70 -5.40
N TYR A 380 -17.14 -10.62 -6.13
CA TYR A 380 -16.40 -11.74 -6.67
C TYR A 380 -14.94 -11.64 -6.26
N GLU A 381 -14.29 -12.79 -6.16
CA GLU A 381 -12.84 -12.90 -5.97
C GLU A 381 -12.29 -14.01 -6.87
N PRO A 382 -11.05 -13.86 -7.36
CA PRO A 382 -10.41 -14.90 -8.14
C PRO A 382 -9.97 -16.05 -7.23
N LEU A 383 -10.06 -17.27 -7.74
CA LEU A 383 -9.44 -18.42 -7.10
C LEU A 383 -7.93 -18.42 -7.41
N PRO A 384 -7.04 -18.83 -6.48
CA PRO A 384 -5.60 -18.78 -6.71
C PRO A 384 -5.14 -19.53 -7.97
N THR A 385 -5.69 -20.72 -8.21
CA THR A 385 -5.42 -21.52 -9.42
C THR A 385 -5.88 -20.79 -10.68
N GLY A 386 -7.09 -20.24 -10.66
CA GLY A 386 -7.64 -19.42 -11.74
C GLY A 386 -6.81 -18.18 -12.05
N LEU A 387 -6.40 -17.44 -11.02
CA LEU A 387 -5.60 -16.22 -11.17
C LEU A 387 -4.23 -16.52 -11.77
N ARG A 388 -3.55 -17.58 -11.29
CA ARG A 388 -2.27 -18.04 -11.84
C ARG A 388 -2.40 -18.35 -13.32
N ALA A 389 -3.43 -19.09 -13.69
CA ALA A 389 -3.61 -19.54 -15.05
C ALA A 389 -4.02 -18.41 -16.00
N MET A 390 -4.91 -17.52 -15.57
CA MET A 390 -5.26 -16.31 -16.33
C MET A 390 -4.07 -15.38 -16.51
N THR A 391 -3.24 -15.22 -15.46
CA THR A 391 -2.01 -14.43 -15.55
C THR A 391 -1.01 -15.05 -16.51
N ALA A 392 -0.81 -16.38 -16.44
CA ALA A 392 0.10 -17.09 -17.33
C ALA A 392 -0.32 -16.94 -18.80
N LEU A 393 -1.61 -17.07 -19.09
CA LEU A 393 -2.15 -16.89 -20.45
C LEU A 393 -2.00 -15.44 -20.95
N ALA A 394 -2.21 -14.46 -20.07
CA ALA A 394 -2.00 -13.05 -20.41
C ALA A 394 -0.51 -12.76 -20.70
N VAL A 395 0.40 -13.29 -19.88
CA VAL A 395 1.85 -13.15 -20.06
C VAL A 395 2.31 -13.85 -21.33
N LEU A 396 1.92 -15.11 -21.55
CA LEU A 396 2.26 -15.88 -22.75
C LEU A 396 1.82 -15.13 -24.01
N ARG A 397 0.59 -14.62 -24.02
CA ARG A 397 0.11 -13.86 -25.17
C ARG A 397 0.90 -12.57 -25.40
N ASN A 398 1.11 -11.78 -24.35
CA ASN A 398 1.70 -10.45 -24.50
C ASN A 398 3.22 -10.48 -24.73
N LYS A 399 3.91 -11.46 -24.15
CA LYS A 399 5.38 -11.57 -24.19
C LYS A 399 5.90 -12.56 -25.22
N ALA A 400 5.14 -13.59 -25.59
CA ALA A 400 5.55 -14.55 -26.61
C ALA A 400 4.75 -14.40 -27.91
N ILE A 401 3.42 -14.52 -27.86
CA ILE A 401 2.59 -14.58 -29.08
C ILE A 401 2.56 -13.24 -29.82
N LYS A 402 2.31 -12.13 -29.12
CA LYS A 402 2.16 -10.81 -29.74
C LYS A 402 3.44 -10.35 -30.47
N PRO A 403 4.65 -10.50 -29.92
CA PRO A 403 5.89 -10.24 -30.66
C PRO A 403 6.05 -11.12 -31.91
N LEU A 404 5.70 -12.41 -31.83
CA LEU A 404 5.76 -13.31 -32.98
C LEU A 404 4.78 -12.90 -34.08
N LEU A 405 3.55 -12.54 -33.71
CA LEU A 405 2.55 -12.03 -34.66
C LEU A 405 2.98 -10.71 -35.30
N ALA A 406 3.60 -9.81 -34.52
CA ALA A 406 4.13 -8.56 -35.06
C ALA A 406 5.30 -8.82 -36.03
N ALA A 407 6.16 -9.79 -35.73
CA ALA A 407 7.27 -10.18 -36.61
C ALA A 407 6.80 -10.90 -37.89
N ALA A 408 5.64 -11.57 -37.86
CA ALA A 408 5.06 -12.25 -39.02
C ALA A 408 4.29 -11.30 -39.95
N GLN A 409 4.03 -10.05 -39.55
CA GLN A 409 3.44 -9.08 -40.46
C GLN A 409 4.45 -8.73 -41.55
N PRO A 410 4.04 -8.72 -42.84
CA PRO A 410 4.92 -8.26 -43.90
C PRO A 410 5.41 -6.87 -43.53
N LEU A 411 6.73 -6.70 -43.44
CA LEU A 411 7.33 -5.37 -43.41
C LEU A 411 6.84 -4.68 -44.67
N ARG A 412 5.86 -3.79 -44.53
CA ARG A 412 5.53 -2.89 -45.64
C ARG A 412 6.85 -2.23 -46.02
N PRO A 413 7.26 -2.24 -47.30
CA PRO A 413 8.41 -1.45 -47.72
C PRO A 413 8.21 -0.08 -47.11
N THR A 414 9.18 0.38 -46.32
CA THR A 414 9.17 1.74 -45.81
C THR A 414 8.97 2.61 -47.03
N ARG A 415 7.76 3.19 -47.17
CA ARG A 415 7.60 4.31 -48.08
C ARG A 415 8.65 5.29 -47.60
N GLY A 416 9.67 5.52 -48.44
CA GLY A 416 10.79 6.39 -48.09
C GLY A 416 10.23 7.66 -47.46
N ALA A 417 10.93 8.17 -46.44
CA ALA A 417 10.50 9.40 -45.79
C ALA A 417 10.13 10.42 -46.88
N HIS A 418 8.93 11.01 -46.79
CA HIS A 418 8.44 11.95 -47.80
C HIS A 418 9.38 13.17 -47.97
N ASN A 419 10.31 13.35 -47.03
CA ASN A 419 11.38 14.35 -47.08
C ASN A 419 12.60 13.84 -46.28
N PRO A 420 13.54 13.08 -46.88
CA PRO A 420 14.64 12.45 -46.17
C PRO A 420 15.64 13.51 -45.68
N LYS A 421 15.98 13.46 -44.39
CA LYS A 421 17.04 14.28 -43.79
C LYS A 421 18.36 13.51 -43.77
N PRO A 422 19.51 14.20 -43.66
CA PRO A 422 20.82 13.54 -43.53
C PRO A 422 20.88 12.52 -42.38
N ILE A 423 20.15 12.75 -41.29
CA ILE A 423 20.06 11.82 -40.16
C ILE A 423 19.40 10.48 -40.53
N ASP A 424 18.48 10.46 -41.49
CA ASP A 424 17.81 9.23 -41.92
C ASP A 424 18.80 8.31 -42.67
N ALA A 425 19.70 8.89 -43.45
CA ALA A 425 20.79 8.16 -44.12
C ALA A 425 21.80 7.59 -43.11
N HIS A 426 22.16 8.36 -42.08
CA HIS A 426 23.02 7.87 -41.00
C HIS A 426 22.36 6.74 -40.21
N TYR A 427 21.06 6.87 -39.90
CA TYR A 427 20.32 5.83 -39.19
C TYR A 427 20.21 4.54 -40.01
N HIS A 428 19.93 4.64 -41.31
CA HIS A 428 19.91 3.50 -42.22
C HIS A 428 21.28 2.81 -42.30
N THR A 429 22.37 3.58 -42.39
CA THR A 429 23.73 3.03 -42.45
C THR A 429 24.07 2.23 -41.19
N ILE A 430 23.73 2.76 -40.01
CA ILE A 430 23.90 2.05 -38.73
C ILE A 430 23.06 0.78 -38.70
N GLN A 431 21.80 0.84 -39.15
CA GLN A 431 20.91 -0.31 -39.15
C GLN A 431 21.43 -1.46 -40.03
N VAL A 432 21.93 -1.15 -41.24
CA VAL A 432 22.53 -2.15 -42.14
C VAL A 432 23.81 -2.73 -41.55
N ALA A 433 24.69 -1.89 -41.01
CA ALA A 433 25.92 -2.35 -40.35
C ALA A 433 25.62 -3.29 -39.17
N MET A 434 24.64 -2.94 -38.32
CA MET A 434 24.21 -3.82 -37.22
C MET A 434 23.61 -5.13 -37.72
N GLN A 435 22.88 -5.13 -38.84
CA GLN A 435 22.36 -6.37 -39.44
C GLN A 435 23.49 -7.29 -39.93
N GLY A 436 24.56 -6.73 -40.50
CA GLY A 436 25.76 -7.48 -40.86
C GLY A 436 26.39 -8.16 -39.64
N VAL A 437 26.59 -7.41 -38.55
CA VAL A 437 27.12 -7.95 -37.28
C VAL A 437 26.26 -9.10 -36.74
N PHE A 438 24.94 -8.97 -36.75
CA PHE A 438 24.05 -10.04 -36.29
C PHE A 438 24.10 -11.28 -37.18
N HIS A 439 24.37 -11.13 -38.48
CA HIS A 439 24.54 -12.24 -39.39
C HIS A 439 25.85 -13.00 -39.12
N ASP A 440 26.96 -12.26 -38.95
CA ASP A 440 28.30 -12.85 -38.78
C ASP A 440 28.47 -13.57 -37.44
N THR A 441 27.86 -13.04 -36.38
CA THR A 441 27.95 -13.64 -35.02
C THR A 441 27.11 -14.90 -34.83
N GLN A 442 26.34 -15.35 -35.83
CA GLN A 442 25.33 -16.42 -35.72
C GLN A 442 24.41 -16.27 -34.49
N MET A 443 24.28 -15.05 -33.95
CA MET A 443 23.34 -14.76 -32.88
C MET A 443 21.94 -15.09 -33.42
N PRO A 444 21.23 -16.07 -32.85
CA PRO A 444 19.89 -16.38 -33.30
C PRO A 444 19.07 -15.10 -33.16
N ARG A 445 18.25 -14.78 -34.16
CA ARG A 445 17.29 -13.65 -34.11
C ARG A 445 16.26 -13.79 -32.97
N ARG A 446 16.37 -14.80 -32.09
CA ARG A 446 15.43 -15.17 -31.02
C ARG A 446 16.13 -15.80 -29.82
N ILE A 447 15.64 -15.44 -28.64
CA ILE A 447 16.12 -15.79 -27.30
C ILE A 447 15.66 -17.23 -26.92
N PRO A 448 16.51 -18.08 -26.29
CA PRO A 448 16.11 -19.38 -25.73
C PRO A 448 15.34 -19.27 -24.40
N PRO A 449 14.56 -20.29 -23.98
CA PRO A 449 13.67 -20.21 -22.82
C PRO A 449 14.43 -20.26 -21.48
N LEU A 450 13.92 -19.51 -20.50
CA LEU A 450 14.44 -19.42 -19.13
C LEU A 450 14.28 -20.74 -18.36
N SER A 451 15.38 -21.26 -17.81
CA SER A 451 15.39 -22.40 -16.89
C SER A 451 14.74 -22.05 -15.55
N GLY A 452 13.78 -22.87 -15.11
CA GLY A 452 13.08 -22.73 -13.84
C GLY A 452 13.97 -23.05 -12.63
N ALA A 453 13.88 -22.20 -11.59
CA ALA A 453 14.39 -22.50 -10.26
C ALA A 453 13.19 -22.70 -9.31
N ARG A 454 13.12 -23.89 -8.69
CA ARG A 454 12.18 -24.21 -7.61
C ARG A 454 12.60 -23.44 -6.35
N VAL A 455 11.67 -22.73 -5.73
CA VAL A 455 11.86 -22.14 -4.40
C VAL A 455 11.11 -22.99 -3.38
N CYS A 456 11.86 -23.67 -2.52
CA CYS A 456 11.34 -24.31 -1.32
C CYS A 456 10.86 -23.25 -0.33
N GLN A 457 9.63 -23.44 0.16
CA GLN A 457 9.01 -22.59 1.18
C GLN A 457 9.59 -22.89 2.56
N SER A 458 9.98 -21.86 3.31
CA SER A 458 10.12 -21.95 4.76
C SER A 458 9.72 -20.66 5.46
N ALA A 459 8.85 -20.83 6.47
CA ALA A 459 8.44 -19.99 7.60
C ALA A 459 8.18 -18.47 7.40
N ARG A 460 6.93 -18.07 7.70
CA ARG A 460 6.35 -16.73 7.51
C ARG A 460 6.09 -16.06 8.87
N ARG A 461 6.35 -14.74 9.04
CA ARG A 461 5.96 -13.95 10.25
C ARG A 461 5.42 -12.55 9.91
N MET A 462 4.73 -11.92 10.86
CA MET A 462 3.77 -10.80 10.71
C MET A 462 3.84 -9.84 11.91
N GLU A 463 3.61 -8.53 11.71
CA GLU A 463 3.52 -7.52 12.80
C GLU A 463 2.52 -6.40 12.41
N PRO A 464 1.60 -5.95 13.28
CA PRO A 464 0.76 -4.76 13.04
C PRO A 464 1.51 -3.43 13.21
N ASP A 465 1.16 -2.44 12.39
CA ASP A 465 1.73 -1.09 12.45
C ASP A 465 0.75 -0.08 13.07
N GLY A 466 1.26 1.13 13.36
CA GLY A 466 0.60 2.15 14.17
C GLY A 466 -0.78 2.61 13.72
N ALA A 467 -1.47 3.23 14.68
CA ALA A 467 -2.81 3.79 14.56
C ALA A 467 -2.77 5.31 14.76
N VAL A 468 -3.48 6.02 13.90
CA VAL A 468 -3.83 7.43 14.02
C VAL A 468 -5.29 7.50 14.45
N LEU A 469 -5.51 7.95 15.68
CA LEU A 469 -6.84 8.16 16.23
C LEU A 469 -7.26 9.61 15.98
N GLN A 470 -8.49 9.84 15.46
CA GLN A 470 -9.08 11.16 15.30
C GLN A 470 -10.22 11.34 16.29
N PHE A 471 -10.32 12.50 16.92
CA PHE A 471 -11.34 12.76 17.93
C PHE A 471 -12.43 13.68 17.41
N GLN A 472 -13.67 13.37 17.80
CA GLN A 472 -14.75 14.34 17.83
C GLN A 472 -15.25 14.40 19.28
N PRO A 473 -15.33 15.58 19.88
CA PRO A 473 -15.96 15.73 21.18
C PRO A 473 -17.43 15.33 21.06
N GLY A 474 -17.92 14.59 22.05
CA GLY A 474 -19.33 14.22 22.12
C GLY A 474 -20.18 15.48 22.19
N ALA A 475 -21.00 15.71 21.16
CA ALA A 475 -22.01 16.75 21.20
C ALA A 475 -23.15 16.30 22.13
N THR A 476 -22.98 16.53 23.42
CA THR A 476 -24.13 16.74 24.31
C THR A 476 -24.36 18.25 24.33
N HIS A 477 -25.58 18.70 24.06
CA HIS A 477 -25.95 20.11 24.04
C HIS A 477 -25.55 20.80 25.36
N TYR A 478 -24.41 21.51 25.37
CA TYR A 478 -24.07 22.41 26.45
C TYR A 478 -24.75 23.76 26.17
N ARG A 479 -25.92 23.99 26.80
CA ARG A 479 -26.38 25.35 27.08
C ARG A 479 -25.43 25.93 28.13
N LEU A 480 -24.43 26.70 27.70
CA LEU A 480 -23.78 27.68 28.55
C LEU A 480 -24.84 28.73 28.90
N ARG A 481 -25.55 28.55 30.03
CA ARG A 481 -26.32 29.64 30.65
C ARG A 481 -25.28 30.63 31.17
N GLY A 482 -25.25 31.81 30.56
CA GLY A 482 -24.40 32.92 30.98
C GLY A 482 -24.65 33.28 32.44
N MET A 483 -23.58 33.30 33.23
CA MET A 483 -23.52 34.14 34.40
C MET A 483 -23.37 35.58 33.93
N ALA A 484 -24.49 36.30 33.82
CA ALA A 484 -24.48 37.75 33.76
C ALA A 484 -24.32 38.28 35.19
N GLY A 485 -23.08 38.54 35.60
CA GLY A 485 -22.78 39.34 36.78
C GLY A 485 -23.20 40.78 36.51
N GLY A 486 -24.15 41.27 37.29
CA GLY A 486 -24.63 42.64 37.22
C GLY A 486 -23.58 43.63 37.71
N ALA A 487 -23.36 44.67 36.92
CA ALA A 487 -22.79 45.93 37.37
C ALA A 487 -23.75 47.04 36.91
N ARG A 488 -24.55 47.57 37.84
CA ARG A 488 -25.22 48.87 37.69
C ARG A 488 -24.18 49.97 38.00
N PRO A 489 -24.12 51.08 37.25
CA PRO A 489 -23.31 52.22 37.64
C PRO A 489 -24.09 53.05 38.68
N ALA A 490 -23.40 53.51 39.73
CA ALA A 490 -23.88 54.53 40.63
C ALA A 490 -23.09 55.83 40.36
N ARG A 491 -23.85 56.85 39.94
CA ARG A 491 -23.60 58.31 39.91
C ARG A 491 -22.32 58.84 39.27
#